data_AF-A0A941NB75-F1
#
_entry.id   AF-A0A941NB75-F1
#
_cell.length_a   1.000
_cell.length_b   1.000
_cell.length_c   1.000
_cell.angle_alpha   90.00
_cell.angle_beta   90.00
_cell.angle_gamma   90.00
#
_symmetry.space_group_name_H-M   'P 1'
#
loop_
_entity.id
_entity.type
_entity.pdbx_description
1 polymer ?
#
loop_
_entity_poly.entity_id
_entity_poly.type
_entity_poly.pdbx_seq_one_letter_code
_entity_poly.pdbx_strand_id
1 'polypeptide(L)'
;MLNLSFYLLTAAVLLGAFIALSYTGLIRWRWWPGVIHGALGATGLAILLFSLSGPPRGVEFGVQSFGLIAAALVVAGLLIGLGFAALNLFAKRRVTWLVGAHVTVAIAGYFFLMAYVVF
;
A
#
# COMPACT_ATOMS: atom_id res chain seq x y z
N MET A 1 8.06 7.35 14.21
CA MET A 1 6.78 6.90 13.59
C MET A 1 6.94 6.54 12.11
N LEU A 2 7.77 7.25 11.33
CA LEU A 2 8.06 6.90 9.94
C LEU A 2 8.53 5.44 9.75
N ASN A 3 9.51 4.97 10.53
CA ASN A 3 10.00 3.57 10.44
C ASN A 3 8.90 2.54 10.72
N LEU A 4 7.99 2.83 11.65
CA LEU A 4 6.86 1.94 11.95
C LEU A 4 5.91 1.86 10.76
N SER A 5 5.57 3.00 10.14
CA SER A 5 4.80 3.03 8.90
C SER A 5 5.50 2.23 7.79
N PHE A 6 6.80 2.43 7.61
CA PHE A 6 7.61 1.69 6.63
C PHE A 6 7.54 0.18 6.84
N TYR A 7 7.74 -0.32 8.07
CA TYR A 7 7.67 -1.75 8.35
C TYR A 7 6.27 -2.33 8.15
N LEU A 8 5.22 -1.60 8.55
CA LEU A 8 3.83 -2.04 8.31
C LEU A 8 3.50 -2.10 6.82
N LEU A 9 3.92 -1.10 6.04
CA LEU A 9 3.71 -1.08 4.60
C LEU A 9 4.58 -2.13 3.88
N THR A 10 5.78 -2.41 4.39
CA THR A 10 6.62 -3.54 3.92
C THR A 10 5.88 -4.86 4.13
N ALA A 11 5.35 -5.10 5.33
CA ALA A 11 4.57 -6.30 5.63
C ALA A 11 3.32 -6.39 4.74
N ALA A 12 2.64 -5.27 4.50
CA ALA A 12 1.50 -5.21 3.57
C ALA A 12 1.92 -5.59 2.14
N VAL A 13 3.03 -5.06 1.62
CA VAL A 13 3.55 -5.37 0.28
C VAL A 13 3.94 -6.85 0.16
N LEU A 14 4.67 -7.40 1.14
CA LEU A 14 5.05 -8.81 1.15
C LEU A 14 3.81 -9.73 1.17
N LEU A 15 2.84 -9.41 2.02
CA LEU A 15 1.57 -10.14 2.07
C LEU A 15 0.78 -9.98 0.77
N GLY A 16 0.78 -8.79 0.16
CA GLY A 16 0.14 -8.52 -1.13
C GLY A 16 0.75 -9.34 -2.27
N ALA A 17 2.07 -9.45 -2.31
CA ALA A 17 2.79 -10.32 -3.26
C ALA A 17 2.39 -11.79 -3.07
N PHE A 18 2.26 -12.24 -1.83
CA PHE A 18 1.83 -13.61 -1.52
C PHE A 18 0.36 -13.87 -1.87
N ILE A 19 -0.53 -12.88 -1.67
CA ILE A 19 -1.92 -12.93 -2.12
C ILE A 19 -1.99 -13.00 -3.65
N ALA A 20 -1.13 -12.28 -4.37
CA ALA A 20 -1.10 -12.29 -5.83
C ALA A 20 -0.82 -13.69 -6.41
N LEU A 21 -0.10 -14.56 -5.68
CA LEU A 21 0.10 -15.97 -6.05
C LEU A 21 -1.21 -16.77 -6.10
N SER A 22 -2.30 -16.30 -5.47
CA SER A 22 -3.60 -16.94 -5.65
C SER A 22 -4.23 -16.68 -7.01
N TYR A 23 -3.86 -15.60 -7.68
CA TYR A 23 -4.34 -15.28 -9.02
C TYR A 23 -3.61 -16.07 -10.11
N THR A 24 -2.47 -16.69 -9.79
CA THR A 24 -1.77 -17.64 -10.68
C THR A 24 -2.27 -19.08 -10.51
N GLY A 25 -3.08 -19.36 -9.49
CA GLY A 25 -3.56 -20.70 -9.16
C GLY A 25 -2.56 -21.54 -8.34
N LEU A 26 -1.38 -21.01 -8.01
CA LEU A 26 -0.36 -21.71 -7.22
C LEU A 26 -0.80 -21.93 -5.77
N ILE A 27 -1.58 -21.00 -5.21
CA ILE A 27 -2.04 -21.07 -3.81
C ILE A 27 -3.53 -20.72 -3.73
N ARG A 28 -4.30 -21.44 -2.92
CA ARG A 28 -5.70 -21.08 -2.64
C ARG A 28 -5.82 -20.44 -1.26
N TRP A 29 -6.09 -19.15 -1.23
CA TRP A 29 -6.33 -18.40 0.00
C TRP A 29 -7.82 -18.31 0.33
N ARG A 30 -8.13 -18.33 1.62
CA ARG A 30 -9.42 -17.81 2.14
C ARG A 30 -9.39 -16.27 2.10
N TRP A 31 -10.47 -15.62 2.49
CA TRP A 31 -10.59 -14.15 2.43
C TRP A 31 -9.71 -13.39 3.44
N TRP A 32 -9.32 -14.04 4.56
CA TRP A 32 -8.66 -13.36 5.68
C TRP A 32 -7.30 -12.72 5.38
N PRO A 33 -6.41 -13.23 4.50
CA PRO A 33 -5.15 -12.56 4.19
C PRO A 33 -5.39 -11.20 3.54
N GLY A 34 -6.43 -11.07 2.71
CA GLY A 34 -6.83 -9.79 2.11
C GLY A 34 -7.25 -8.77 3.15
N VAL A 35 -7.94 -9.20 4.23
CA VAL A 35 -8.32 -8.34 5.34
C VAL A 35 -7.09 -7.89 6.14
N ILE A 36 -6.17 -8.80 6.43
CA ILE A 36 -4.91 -8.44 7.12
C ILE A 36 -4.08 -7.48 6.28
N HIS A 37 -3.96 -7.74 4.97
CA HIS A 37 -3.26 -6.85 4.03
C HIS A 37 -3.88 -5.45 4.02
N GLY A 38 -5.21 -5.36 3.91
CA GLY A 38 -5.93 -4.10 3.96
C GLY A 38 -5.74 -3.35 5.28
N ALA A 39 -5.78 -4.07 6.41
CA ALA A 39 -5.55 -3.49 7.74
C ALA A 39 -4.12 -2.95 7.89
N LEU A 40 -3.10 -3.74 7.51
CA LEU A 40 -1.71 -3.31 7.54
C LEU A 40 -1.47 -2.08 6.66
N GLY A 41 -2.03 -2.07 5.45
CA GLY A 41 -1.96 -0.94 4.54
C GLY A 41 -2.60 0.33 5.12
N ALA A 42 -3.82 0.22 5.64
CA ALA A 42 -4.54 1.36 6.22
C ALA A 42 -3.86 1.91 7.49
N THR A 43 -3.42 1.04 8.40
CA THR A 43 -2.69 1.46 9.59
C THR A 43 -1.34 2.06 9.25
N GLY A 44 -0.59 1.44 8.33
CA GLY A 44 0.68 1.97 7.83
C GLY A 44 0.54 3.35 7.20
N LEU A 45 -0.52 3.57 6.41
CA LEU A 45 -0.87 4.86 5.84
C LEU A 45 -1.24 5.91 6.91
N ALA A 46 -2.07 5.55 7.89
CA ALA A 46 -2.45 6.47 8.96
C ALA A 46 -1.22 6.95 9.75
N ILE A 47 -0.28 6.05 10.05
CA ILE A 47 0.98 6.38 10.72
C ILE A 47 1.88 7.21 9.80
N LEU A 48 1.90 6.94 8.49
CA LEU A 48 2.65 7.76 7.53
C LEU A 48 2.16 9.20 7.58
N LEU A 49 0.85 9.41 7.41
CA LEU A 49 0.23 10.75 7.43
C LEU A 49 0.54 11.49 8.73
N PHE A 50 0.43 10.81 9.87
CA PHE A 50 0.82 11.40 11.15
C PHE A 50 2.31 11.75 11.20
N SER A 51 3.18 10.90 10.66
CA SER A 51 4.62 11.14 10.65
C SER A 51 5.06 12.31 9.74
N LEU A 52 4.27 12.62 8.71
CA LEU A 52 4.53 13.72 7.78
C LEU A 52 4.26 15.10 8.38
N SER A 53 3.50 15.18 9.49
CA SER A 53 3.29 16.41 10.25
C SER A 53 4.52 16.85 11.06
N GLY A 54 5.59 16.05 11.07
CA GLY A 54 6.85 16.37 11.73
C GLY A 54 7.73 17.37 10.93
N PRO A 55 8.96 17.62 11.41
CA PRO A 55 9.91 18.47 10.69
C PRO A 55 10.21 17.94 9.28
N PRO A 56 10.52 18.81 8.31
CA PRO A 56 10.97 18.39 6.99
C PRO A 56 12.18 17.45 7.06
N ARG A 57 12.22 16.44 6.18
CA ARG A 57 13.30 15.45 6.08
C ARG A 57 13.78 15.34 4.64
N GLY A 58 15.00 14.84 4.42
CA GLY A 58 15.54 14.59 3.09
C GLY A 58 15.75 15.84 2.23
N VAL A 59 15.80 17.03 2.84
CA VAL A 59 16.02 18.31 2.14
C VAL A 59 17.40 18.33 1.49
N GLU A 60 18.41 17.83 2.20
CA GLU A 60 19.80 17.74 1.72
C GLU A 60 19.98 16.81 0.51
N PHE A 61 19.05 15.87 0.32
CA PHE A 61 19.03 14.93 -0.81
C PHE A 61 17.96 15.27 -1.86
N GLY A 62 17.22 16.36 -1.70
CA GLY A 62 16.15 16.78 -2.62
C GLY A 62 14.92 15.86 -2.62
N VAL A 63 14.72 15.05 -1.58
CA VAL A 63 13.61 14.08 -1.49
C VAL A 63 12.50 14.54 -0.53
N GLN A 64 12.47 15.82 -0.14
CA GLN A 64 11.52 16.29 0.88
C GLN A 64 10.03 16.06 0.54
N SER A 65 9.70 15.96 -0.75
CA SER A 65 8.34 15.70 -1.24
C SER A 65 7.99 14.21 -1.33
N PHE A 66 8.96 13.31 -1.22
CA PHE A 66 8.75 11.88 -1.47
C PHE A 66 7.79 11.25 -0.45
N GLY A 67 7.82 11.71 0.81
CA GLY A 67 6.86 11.27 1.81
C GLY A 67 5.40 11.59 1.44
N LEU A 68 5.14 12.80 0.93
CA LEU A 68 3.81 13.21 0.46
C LEU A 68 3.39 12.46 -0.80
N ILE A 69 4.31 12.28 -1.76
CA ILE A 69 4.07 11.50 -2.98
C ILE A 69 3.72 10.05 -2.62
N ALA A 70 4.48 9.44 -1.72
CA ALA A 70 4.23 8.10 -1.21
C ALA A 70 2.85 8.01 -0.55
N ALA A 71 2.50 8.95 0.33
CA ALA A 71 1.20 8.98 0.97
C ALA A 71 0.05 9.10 -0.03
N ALA A 72 0.15 9.99 -1.02
CA ALA A 72 -0.86 10.15 -2.06
C ALA A 72 -1.05 8.89 -2.90
N LEU A 73 0.04 8.24 -3.29
CA LEU A 73 0.00 6.97 -4.03
C LEU A 73 -0.58 5.84 -3.18
N VAL A 74 -0.20 5.74 -1.89
CA VAL A 74 -0.76 4.71 -1.00
C VAL A 74 -2.25 4.95 -0.73
N VAL A 75 -2.71 6.20 -0.60
CA VAL A 75 -4.15 6.55 -0.54
C VAL A 75 -4.85 6.07 -1.81
N ALA A 76 -4.32 6.39 -2.98
CA ALA A 76 -4.90 5.96 -4.25
C ALA A 76 -4.95 4.43 -4.35
N GLY A 77 -3.88 3.74 -3.95
CA GLY A 77 -3.83 2.28 -3.85
C GLY A 77 -4.91 1.73 -2.93
N LEU A 78 -5.08 2.28 -1.72
CA LEU A 78 -6.11 1.89 -0.77
C LEU A 78 -7.52 2.06 -1.36
N LEU A 79 -7.80 3.20 -2.01
CA LEU A 79 -9.09 3.47 -2.64
C LEU A 79 -9.40 2.48 -3.77
N ILE A 80 -8.42 2.16 -4.63
CA ILE A 80 -8.58 1.14 -5.68
C ILE A 80 -8.86 -0.23 -5.05
N GLY A 81 -8.12 -0.59 -4.00
CA GLY A 81 -8.29 -1.86 -3.28
C GLY A 81 -9.68 -1.99 -2.62
N LEU A 82 -10.17 -0.92 -2.00
CA LEU A 82 -11.53 -0.85 -1.44
C LEU A 82 -12.59 -0.93 -2.54
N GLY A 83 -12.38 -0.24 -3.67
CA GLY A 83 -13.28 -0.32 -4.83
C GLY A 83 -13.36 -1.74 -5.39
N PHE A 84 -12.23 -2.43 -5.52
CA PHE A 84 -12.19 -3.84 -5.90
C PHE A 84 -12.93 -4.73 -4.89
N ALA A 85 -12.68 -4.54 -3.59
CA ALA A 85 -13.36 -5.30 -2.53
C ALA A 85 -14.88 -5.08 -2.57
N ALA A 86 -15.34 -3.83 -2.73
CA ALA A 86 -16.75 -3.49 -2.85
C ALA A 86 -17.39 -4.15 -4.09
N LEU A 87 -16.76 -4.08 -5.26
CA LEU A 87 -17.29 -4.72 -6.47
C LEU A 87 -17.36 -6.25 -6.35
N ASN A 88 -16.36 -6.86 -5.71
CA ASN A 88 -16.37 -8.30 -5.49
C ASN A 88 -17.44 -8.74 -4.46
N LEU A 89 -17.67 -7.93 -3.41
CA LEU A 89 -18.66 -8.22 -2.37
C LEU A 89 -20.09 -7.96 -2.82
N PHE A 90 -20.36 -6.77 -3.38
CA PHE A 90 -21.72 -6.33 -3.69
C PHE A 90 -22.18 -6.72 -5.08
N ALA A 91 -21.28 -6.68 -6.07
CA ALA A 91 -21.62 -6.98 -7.47
C ALA A 91 -21.15 -8.37 -7.93
N LYS A 92 -20.47 -9.14 -7.06
CA LYS A 92 -19.84 -10.44 -7.38
C LYS A 92 -18.97 -10.39 -8.65
N ARG A 93 -18.44 -9.21 -8.99
CA ARG A 93 -17.71 -8.95 -10.22
C ARG A 93 -16.21 -8.94 -9.94
N ARG A 94 -15.48 -9.86 -10.56
CA ARG A 94 -14.02 -9.88 -10.52
C ARG A 94 -13.46 -9.00 -11.63
N VAL A 95 -12.96 -7.84 -11.26
CA VAL A 95 -12.40 -6.85 -12.18
C VAL A 95 -10.87 -6.91 -12.06
N THR A 96 -10.25 -7.76 -12.88
CA THR A 96 -8.82 -8.08 -12.79
C THR A 96 -7.90 -6.88 -13.02
N TRP A 97 -8.31 -5.92 -13.87
CA TRP A 97 -7.51 -4.71 -14.12
C TRP A 97 -7.38 -3.81 -12.87
N LEU A 98 -8.34 -3.84 -11.94
CA LEU A 98 -8.24 -3.10 -10.67
C LEU A 98 -7.14 -3.66 -9.78
N VAL A 99 -6.91 -4.98 -9.82
CA VAL A 99 -5.80 -5.61 -9.08
C VAL A 99 -4.46 -5.11 -9.64
N GLY A 100 -4.31 -5.08 -10.96
CA GLY A 100 -3.13 -4.52 -11.62
C GLY A 100 -2.90 -3.04 -11.26
N ALA A 101 -3.95 -2.22 -11.36
CA ALA A 101 -3.88 -0.81 -11.00
C ALA A 101 -3.50 -0.58 -9.52
N HIS A 102 -4.10 -1.35 -8.61
CA HIS A 102 -3.79 -1.31 -7.18
C HIS A 102 -2.31 -1.63 -6.93
N VAL A 103 -1.80 -2.73 -7.51
CA VAL A 103 -0.40 -3.15 -7.33
C VAL A 103 0.55 -2.09 -7.89
N THR A 104 0.33 -1.60 -9.10
CA THR A 104 1.20 -0.59 -9.73
C THR A 104 1.30 0.66 -8.86
N VAL A 105 0.17 1.20 -8.43
CA VAL A 105 0.13 2.43 -7.62
C VAL A 105 0.71 2.20 -6.23
N ALA A 106 0.38 1.10 -5.57
CA ALA A 106 0.88 0.78 -4.23
C ALA A 106 2.39 0.55 -4.21
N ILE A 107 2.94 -0.18 -5.18
CA ILE A 107 4.37 -0.44 -5.30
C ILE A 107 5.14 0.85 -5.61
N ALA A 108 4.62 1.70 -6.51
CA ALA A 108 5.21 3.01 -6.76
C ALA A 108 5.26 3.86 -5.47
N GLY A 109 4.13 3.93 -4.73
CA GLY A 109 4.09 4.62 -3.45
C GLY A 109 5.08 4.08 -2.42
N TYR A 110 5.22 2.75 -2.35
CA TYR A 110 6.18 2.10 -1.47
C TYR A 110 7.64 2.41 -1.84
N PHE A 111 7.99 2.48 -3.12
CA PHE A 111 9.34 2.89 -3.55
C PHE A 111 9.67 4.33 -3.16
N PHE A 112 8.73 5.27 -3.34
CA PHE A 112 8.89 6.64 -2.86
C PHE A 112 9.08 6.69 -1.33
N LEU A 113 8.31 5.90 -0.58
CA LEU A 113 8.48 5.80 0.86
C LEU A 113 9.85 5.24 1.24
N MET A 114 10.30 4.18 0.57
CA MET A 114 11.61 3.57 0.82
C MET A 114 12.73 4.58 0.59
N ALA A 115 12.68 5.33 -0.51
CA ALA A 115 13.64 6.41 -0.76
C ALA A 115 13.58 7.48 0.33
N TYR A 116 12.38 7.92 0.73
CA TYR A 116 12.18 8.91 1.79
C TYR A 116 12.62 8.46 3.20
N VAL A 117 12.73 7.15 3.44
CA VAL A 117 13.21 6.60 4.70
C VAL A 117 14.73 6.52 4.73
N VAL A 118 15.35 6.24 3.58
CA VAL A 118 16.80 6.07 3.44
C VAL A 118 17.55 7.41 3.36
N PHE A 119 16.92 8.43 2.78
CA PHE A 119 17.45 9.78 2.58
C PHE A 119 16.66 10.80 3.42
#